data_AF-A0A352UN23-F1
#
_entry.id   AF-A0A352UN23-F1
#
_cell.length_a   1.000
_cell.length_b   1.000
_cell.length_c   1.000
_cell.angle_alpha   90.00
_cell.angle_beta   90.00
_cell.angle_gamma   90.00
#
_symmetry.space_group_name_H-M   'P 1'
#
loop_
_entity.id
_entity.type
_entity.pdbx_description
1 polymer ?
#
loop_
_entity_poly.entity_id
_entity_poly.type
_entity_poly.pdbx_seq_one_letter_code
_entity_poly.pdbx_strand_id
1 'polypeptide(L)'
;KYGDEIKKADFFIFNTHSYPKRDMDFKDYGSDFAAVSAEAAEWIRAELPNIKAVAIDTLSIENIAIGKQNGFRTHKGFLDPAKGKNTVRIYEDINPAPIEGKKILKAFCTPLRIVGDACICNIFCEIED
;
A
#
# COMPACT_ATOMS: atom_id res chain seq x y z
N LYS A 1 -9.92 -13.46 13.07
CA LYS A 1 -9.26 -12.94 14.30
C LYS A 1 -9.28 -11.40 14.38
N TYR A 2 -9.26 -10.65 13.26
CA TYR A 2 -9.12 -9.17 13.26
C TYR A 2 -10.37 -8.38 12.79
N GLY A 3 -11.57 -8.99 12.79
CA GLY A 3 -12.75 -8.43 12.11
C GLY A 3 -13.12 -7.00 12.52
N ASP A 4 -13.22 -6.73 13.82
CA ASP A 4 -13.54 -5.38 14.32
C ASP A 4 -12.32 -4.47 14.42
N GLU A 5 -11.12 -5.03 14.57
CA GLU A 5 -9.86 -4.27 14.63
C GLU A 5 -9.53 -3.63 13.29
N ILE A 6 -9.83 -4.33 12.18
CA ILE A 6 -9.70 -3.80 10.82
C ILE A 6 -10.45 -2.47 10.63
N LYS A 7 -11.61 -2.32 11.26
CA LYS A 7 -12.42 -1.08 11.18
C LYS A 7 -11.81 0.08 11.96
N LYS A 8 -10.92 -0.20 12.92
CA LYS A 8 -10.24 0.81 13.75
C LYS A 8 -8.89 1.23 13.17
N ALA A 9 -8.31 0.41 12.29
CA ALA A 9 -7.04 0.70 11.65
C ALA A 9 -7.15 1.93 10.73
N ASP A 10 -6.06 2.69 10.63
CA ASP A 10 -5.94 3.83 9.73
C ASP A 10 -4.80 3.68 8.70
N PHE A 11 -4.03 2.60 8.79
CA PHE A 11 -2.99 2.24 7.85
C PHE A 11 -2.90 0.71 7.69
N PHE A 12 -2.81 0.24 6.46
CA PHE A 12 -2.56 -1.18 6.16
C PHE A 12 -1.21 -1.39 5.49
N ILE A 13 -0.56 -2.51 5.83
CA ILE A 13 0.65 -2.99 5.18
C ILE A 13 0.35 -4.38 4.63
N PHE A 14 0.36 -4.51 3.31
CA PHE A 14 0.31 -5.78 2.61
C PHE A 14 1.74 -6.34 2.52
N ASN A 15 2.11 -7.17 3.49
CA ASN A 15 3.41 -7.85 3.51
C ASN A 15 3.30 -9.19 2.78
N THR A 16 3.83 -9.26 1.57
CA THR A 16 3.89 -10.47 0.74
C THR A 16 5.22 -11.21 0.88
N HIS A 17 6.16 -10.66 1.66
CA HIS A 17 7.56 -11.09 1.78
C HIS A 17 8.34 -11.06 0.45
N SER A 18 7.95 -10.17 -0.46
CA SER A 18 8.61 -9.97 -1.76
C SER A 18 9.76 -8.96 -1.69
N TYR A 19 9.81 -8.11 -0.66
CA TYR A 19 10.85 -7.08 -0.52
C TYR A 19 12.31 -7.56 -0.67
N PRO A 20 12.73 -8.77 -0.24
CA PRO A 20 14.13 -9.21 -0.43
C PRO A 20 14.47 -9.43 -1.91
N LYS A 21 13.48 -9.73 -2.74
CA LYS A 21 13.67 -10.02 -4.17
C LYS A 21 14.18 -8.79 -4.92
N ARG A 22 13.91 -7.58 -4.44
CA ARG A 22 14.42 -6.34 -5.06
C ARG A 22 15.93 -6.39 -5.31
N ASP A 23 16.68 -6.89 -4.33
CA ASP A 23 18.15 -6.97 -4.39
C ASP A 23 18.65 -8.33 -4.92
N MET A 24 17.85 -9.39 -4.74
CA MET A 24 18.26 -10.77 -5.08
C MET A 24 17.86 -11.22 -6.48
N ASP A 25 16.65 -10.87 -6.93
CA ASP A 25 16.09 -11.23 -8.22
C ASP A 25 15.08 -10.16 -8.67
N PHE A 26 15.62 -9.10 -9.26
CA PHE A 26 14.80 -7.98 -9.72
C PHE A 26 13.81 -8.37 -10.82
N LYS A 27 14.10 -9.44 -11.60
CA LYS A 27 13.21 -9.89 -12.68
C LYS A 27 11.92 -10.45 -12.09
N ASP A 28 12.04 -11.28 -11.06
CA ASP A 28 10.91 -11.82 -10.31
C ASP A 28 10.21 -10.72 -9.47
N TYR A 29 10.98 -9.79 -8.90
CA TYR A 29 10.41 -8.64 -8.19
C TYR A 29 9.54 -7.73 -9.08
N GLY A 30 10.01 -7.48 -10.31
CA GLY A 30 9.38 -6.55 -11.24
C GLY A 30 8.32 -7.13 -12.17
N SER A 31 8.10 -8.46 -12.14
CA SER A 31 7.18 -9.14 -13.07
C SER A 31 6.24 -10.08 -12.29
N ASP A 32 4.95 -10.06 -12.61
CA ASP A 32 3.94 -10.97 -12.03
C ASP A 32 3.91 -11.06 -10.49
N PHE A 33 4.32 -9.98 -9.83
CA PHE A 33 4.27 -9.85 -8.38
C PHE A 33 2.84 -9.85 -7.84
N ALA A 34 2.70 -10.26 -6.57
CA ALA A 34 1.43 -10.17 -5.86
C ALA A 34 0.97 -8.71 -5.72
N ALA A 35 -0.31 -8.47 -6.00
CA ALA A 35 -0.90 -7.14 -6.02
C ALA A 35 -2.30 -7.16 -5.41
N VAL A 36 -2.83 -5.99 -5.09
CA VAL A 36 -4.21 -5.85 -4.58
C VAL A 36 -5.18 -5.89 -5.75
N SER A 37 -6.30 -6.62 -5.60
CA SER A 37 -7.38 -6.59 -6.59
C SER A 37 -8.14 -5.26 -6.55
N ALA A 38 -8.70 -4.84 -7.69
CA ALA A 38 -9.54 -3.64 -7.76
C ALA A 38 -10.74 -3.69 -6.80
N GLU A 39 -11.38 -4.86 -6.66
CA GLU A 39 -12.51 -5.08 -5.77
C GLU A 39 -12.12 -4.85 -4.31
N ALA A 40 -10.96 -5.36 -3.88
CA ALA A 40 -10.44 -5.12 -2.54
C ALA A 40 -10.10 -3.64 -2.32
N ALA A 41 -9.50 -2.95 -3.29
CA ALA A 41 -9.20 -1.52 -3.19
C ALA A 41 -10.47 -0.67 -3.02
N GLU A 42 -11.48 -0.95 -3.84
CA GLU A 42 -12.78 -0.29 -3.78
C GLU A 42 -13.51 -0.59 -2.47
N TRP A 43 -13.49 -1.85 -2.02
CA TRP A 43 -14.10 -2.25 -0.75
C TRP A 43 -13.40 -1.62 0.45
N ILE A 44 -12.06 -1.62 0.51
CA ILE A 44 -11.30 -0.98 1.60
C ILE A 44 -11.69 0.49 1.70
N ARG A 45 -11.67 1.20 0.57
CA ARG A 45 -12.05 2.63 0.56
C ARG A 45 -13.51 2.84 0.94
N ALA A 46 -14.40 1.93 0.55
CA ALA A 46 -15.81 2.05 0.85
C ALA A 46 -16.13 1.74 2.32
N GLU A 47 -15.61 0.64 2.85
CA GLU A 47 -16.08 0.07 4.12
C GLU A 47 -15.20 0.40 5.32
N LEU A 48 -13.98 0.92 5.09
CA LEU A 48 -13.01 1.23 6.13
C LEU A 48 -12.67 2.74 6.14
N PRO A 49 -13.58 3.60 6.63
CA PRO A 49 -13.45 5.06 6.51
C PRO A 49 -12.27 5.66 7.29
N ASN A 50 -11.71 4.90 8.24
CA ASN A 50 -10.54 5.31 9.01
C ASN A 50 -9.22 5.12 8.25
N ILE A 51 -9.21 4.30 7.19
CA ILE A 51 -8.00 4.04 6.41
C ILE A 51 -7.59 5.31 5.65
N LYS A 52 -6.39 5.78 5.96
CA LYS A 52 -5.74 6.94 5.35
C LYS A 52 -4.73 6.53 4.29
N ALA A 53 -4.12 5.36 4.47
CA ALA A 53 -3.09 4.86 3.58
C ALA A 53 -3.04 3.33 3.53
N VAL A 54 -2.41 2.83 2.48
CA VAL A 54 -1.97 1.43 2.32
C VAL A 54 -0.51 1.40 1.88
N ALA A 55 0.19 0.34 2.24
CA ALA A 55 1.54 0.05 1.78
C ALA A 55 1.65 -1.38 1.26
N ILE A 56 2.53 -1.62 0.30
CA ILE A 56 2.84 -2.95 -0.23
C ILE A 56 4.34 -3.09 -0.46
N ASP A 57 4.85 -4.30 -0.22
CA ASP A 57 6.26 -4.65 -0.30
C ASP A 57 6.68 -5.19 -1.69
N THR A 58 5.83 -5.00 -2.70
CA THR A 58 6.09 -5.27 -4.11
C THR A 58 6.27 -3.97 -4.89
N LEU A 59 6.73 -4.07 -6.14
CA LEU A 59 7.02 -2.91 -7.00
C LEU A 59 5.82 -1.96 -7.13
N SER A 60 4.59 -2.46 -7.10
CA SER A 60 3.38 -1.66 -7.14
C SER A 60 2.20 -2.35 -6.45
N ILE A 61 1.22 -1.56 -6.01
CA ILE A 61 -0.07 -2.04 -5.48
C ILE A 61 -0.90 -2.77 -6.55
N GLU A 62 -0.59 -2.55 -7.83
CA GLU A 62 -1.31 -3.12 -8.97
C GLU A 62 -0.35 -3.82 -9.93
N ASN A 63 -0.74 -5.02 -10.39
CA ASN A 63 -0.02 -5.69 -11.46
C ASN A 63 -0.16 -4.88 -12.75
N ILE A 64 0.98 -4.46 -13.32
CA ILE A 64 1.04 -3.54 -14.47
C ILE A 64 0.33 -4.11 -15.71
N ALA A 65 0.46 -5.42 -15.98
CA ALA A 65 -0.14 -6.05 -17.15
C ALA A 65 -1.67 -6.02 -17.08
N ILE A 66 -2.22 -6.25 -15.89
CA ILE A 66 -3.67 -6.18 -15.62
C ILE A 66 -4.15 -4.72 -15.59
N GLY A 67 -3.41 -3.84 -14.93
CA GLY A 67 -3.72 -2.41 -14.81
C GLY A 67 -3.87 -1.74 -16.17
N LYS A 68 -2.99 -2.04 -17.14
CA LYS A 68 -3.10 -1.51 -18.51
C LYS A 68 -4.39 -1.93 -19.22
N GLN A 69 -4.93 -3.11 -18.93
CA GLN A 69 -6.15 -3.62 -19.56
C GLN A 69 -7.43 -3.02 -18.94
N ASN A 70 -7.41 -2.71 -17.65
CA ASN A 70 -8.57 -2.20 -16.91
C ASN A 70 -8.51 -0.69 -16.60
N GLY A 71 -7.48 0.00 -17.09
CA GLY A 71 -7.28 1.43 -16.86
C GLY A 71 -6.85 1.78 -15.44
N PHE A 72 -6.02 0.94 -14.82
CA PHE A 72 -5.46 1.07 -13.46
C PHE A 72 -6.54 1.16 -12.39
N ARG A 73 -7.50 0.22 -12.45
CA ARG A 73 -8.69 0.24 -11.59
C ARG A 73 -8.32 0.12 -10.11
N THR A 74 -7.25 -0.60 -9.77
CA THR A 74 -6.79 -0.73 -8.38
C THR A 74 -6.28 0.61 -7.84
N HIS A 75 -5.38 1.28 -8.59
CA HIS A 75 -4.93 2.63 -8.23
C HIS A 75 -6.10 3.61 -8.08
N LYS A 76 -7.03 3.61 -9.04
CA LYS A 76 -8.23 4.47 -8.99
C LYS A 76 -9.15 4.11 -7.83
N GLY A 77 -9.23 2.83 -7.46
CA GLY A 77 -9.95 2.36 -6.28
C GLY A 77 -9.53 3.14 -5.03
N PHE A 78 -8.23 3.32 -4.83
CA PHE A 78 -7.69 4.08 -3.69
C PHE A 78 -7.66 5.60 -3.90
N LEU A 79 -7.29 6.09 -5.09
CA LEU A 79 -6.89 7.49 -5.31
C LEU A 79 -7.94 8.39 -5.97
N ASP A 80 -8.91 7.84 -6.71
CA ASP A 80 -9.78 8.65 -7.57
C ASP A 80 -10.65 9.62 -6.75
N PRO A 81 -10.47 10.95 -6.84
CA PRO A 81 -11.24 11.91 -6.05
C PRO A 81 -12.73 11.89 -6.40
N ALA A 82 -13.11 11.46 -7.61
CA ALA A 82 -14.51 11.40 -8.04
C ALA A 82 -15.31 10.28 -7.35
N LYS A 83 -14.64 9.26 -6.79
CA LYS A 83 -15.29 8.13 -6.10
C LYS A 83 -15.79 8.43 -4.69
N GLY A 84 -15.86 9.71 -4.29
CA GLY A 84 -16.67 10.18 -3.16
C GLY A 84 -16.33 9.52 -1.82
N LYS A 85 -15.11 9.78 -1.31
CA LYS A 85 -14.57 9.51 0.04
C LYS A 85 -13.15 10.09 0.11
N ASN A 86 -12.54 10.08 1.30
CA ASN A 86 -11.12 10.38 1.44
C ASN A 86 -10.28 9.51 0.48
N THR A 87 -9.27 10.12 -0.13
CA THR A 87 -8.29 9.36 -0.91
C THR A 87 -7.43 8.55 0.05
N VAL A 88 -7.14 7.30 -0.34
CA VAL A 88 -6.25 6.42 0.41
C VAL A 88 -4.88 6.51 -0.24
N ARG A 89 -3.88 6.99 0.50
CA ARG A 89 -2.51 7.11 -0.02
C ARG A 89 -1.90 5.72 -0.23
N ILE A 90 -1.04 5.60 -1.22
CA ILE A 90 -0.37 4.34 -1.57
C ILE A 90 1.13 4.53 -1.36
N TYR A 91 1.74 3.58 -0.66
CA TYR A 91 3.18 3.45 -0.53
C TYR A 91 3.60 2.11 -1.13
N GLU A 92 4.47 2.14 -2.11
CA GLU A 92 4.90 0.95 -2.86
C GLU A 92 6.39 0.72 -2.61
N ASP A 93 6.89 -0.47 -2.95
CA ASP A 93 8.31 -0.79 -2.83
C ASP A 93 8.85 -0.61 -1.39
N ILE A 94 8.02 -0.89 -0.39
CA ILE A 94 8.41 -0.75 1.01
C ILE A 94 9.27 -1.92 1.48
N ASN A 95 10.16 -1.67 2.45
CA ASN A 95 10.87 -2.72 3.18
C ASN A 95 10.26 -2.88 4.60
N PRO A 96 9.41 -3.89 4.84
CA PRO A 96 8.82 -4.13 6.15
C PRO A 96 9.74 -4.88 7.13
N ALA A 97 10.92 -5.36 6.73
CA ALA A 97 11.82 -6.16 7.60
C ALA A 97 12.02 -5.57 9.02
N PRO A 98 12.21 -4.25 9.21
CA PRO A 98 12.43 -3.67 10.55
C PRO A 98 11.24 -3.79 11.52
N ILE A 99 10.03 -4.03 10.99
CA ILE A 99 8.76 -4.07 11.73
C ILE A 99 8.10 -5.46 11.73
N GLU A 100 8.65 -6.44 11.02
CA GLU A 100 8.11 -7.80 11.00
C GLU A 100 8.11 -8.41 12.41
N GLY A 101 6.96 -8.98 12.81
CA GLY A 101 6.77 -9.57 14.14
C GLY A 101 6.65 -8.56 15.29
N LYS A 102 6.75 -7.26 15.03
CA LYS A 102 6.66 -6.21 16.04
C LYS A 102 5.28 -5.57 16.06
N LYS A 103 4.89 -5.04 17.22
CA LYS A 103 3.66 -4.25 17.36
C LYS A 103 3.94 -2.81 16.96
N ILE A 104 3.23 -2.34 15.94
CA ILE A 104 3.32 -0.96 15.46
C ILE A 104 2.38 -0.09 16.31
N LEU A 105 2.93 0.94 16.94
CA LEU A 105 2.17 1.90 17.74
C LEU A 105 1.69 3.08 16.89
N LYS A 106 2.57 3.60 16.02
CA LYS A 106 2.28 4.73 15.10
C LYS A 106 3.09 4.59 13.82
N ALA A 107 2.60 5.16 12.72
CA ALA A 107 3.33 5.28 11.46
C ALA A 107 3.25 6.71 10.91
N PHE A 108 4.37 7.20 10.39
CA PHE A 108 4.51 8.55 9.84
C PHE A 108 5.19 8.49 8.49
N CYS A 109 4.74 9.33 7.56
CA CYS A 109 5.42 9.53 6.28
C CYS A 109 5.23 10.98 5.83
N THR A 110 6.33 11.65 5.50
CA THR A 110 6.32 13.02 4.98
C THR A 110 6.85 13.01 3.55
N PRO A 111 5.98 13.06 2.52
CA PRO A 111 6.42 13.10 1.14
C PRO A 111 7.15 14.42 0.83
N LEU A 112 8.00 14.40 -0.20
CA LEU A 112 8.62 15.61 -0.72
C LEU A 112 7.56 16.55 -1.29
N ARG A 113 7.71 17.85 -1.03
CA ARG A 113 6.85 18.88 -1.63
C ARG A 113 7.35 19.20 -3.03
N ILE A 114 6.82 18.50 -4.04
CA ILE A 114 7.19 18.65 -5.45
C ILE A 114 5.96 18.90 -6.33
N VAL A 115 6.21 19.36 -7.56
CA VAL A 115 5.19 19.42 -8.62
C VAL A 115 5.24 18.10 -9.38
N GLY A 116 4.38 17.17 -8.99
CA GLY A 116 4.28 15.82 -9.56
C GLY A 116 3.26 14.97 -8.80
N ASP A 117 2.97 13.78 -9.32
CA ASP A 117 1.90 12.93 -8.78
C ASP A 117 2.37 12.01 -7.64
N ALA A 118 3.67 11.74 -7.56
CA ALA A 118 4.30 10.89 -6.54
C ALA A 118 5.77 11.26 -6.32
N CYS A 119 6.33 10.86 -5.18
CA CYS A 119 7.74 11.07 -4.84
C CYS A 119 8.27 9.91 -4.00
N ILE A 120 9.60 9.74 -3.98
CA ILE A 120 10.27 8.88 -3.00
C ILE A 120 10.00 9.43 -1.60
N CYS A 121 9.68 8.54 -0.66
CA CYS A 121 9.46 8.87 0.74
C CYS A 121 9.81 7.68 1.63
N ASN A 122 9.92 7.92 2.93
CA ASN A 122 10.17 6.89 3.93
C ASN A 122 9.01 6.86 4.92
N ILE A 123 8.53 5.65 5.20
CA ILE A 123 7.62 5.40 6.32
C ILE A 123 8.48 5.13 7.55
N PHE A 124 8.19 5.84 8.63
CA PHE A 124 8.80 5.63 9.94
C PHE A 124 7.74 5.10 10.89
N CYS A 125 8.05 4.00 11.59
CA CYS A 125 7.15 3.39 12.54
C CYS A 125 7.71 3.53 13.96
N GLU A 126 6.84 3.95 14.89
CA GLU A 126 7.04 3.75 16.32
C GLU A 126 6.57 2.33 16.66
N ILE A 127 7.43 1.53 17.29
CA ILE A 127 7.18 0.13 17.63
C ILE A 127 7.25 -0.07 19.14
N GLU A 128 6.53 -1.07 19.65
CA GLU A 128 6.69 -1.54 21.04
C GLU A 128 8.05 -2.24 21.16
N ASP A 129 8.82 -1.88 22.19
CA ASP A 129 10.14 -2.46 22.50
C ASP A 129 10.06 -3.96 22.83
#